data_AF-A0A1Q4DLE1-F1
#
_entry.id   AF-A0A1Q4DLE1-F1
#
_cell.length_a   1.000
_cell.length_b   1.000
_cell.length_c   1.000
_cell.angle_alpha   90.00
_cell.angle_beta   90.00
_cell.angle_gamma   90.00
#
_symmetry.space_group_name_H-M   'P 1'
#
loop_
_entity.id
_entity.type
_entity.pdbx_description
1 polymer ?
#
loop_
_entity_poly.entity_id
_entity_poly.type
_entity_poly.pdbx_seq_one_letter_code
_entity_poly.pdbx_strand_id
1 'polypeptide(L)'
;MTDQPAPAQKDHGGLMFKLLCAYLILTLLWRLFVPAHEYPSRHAMILDMVVDGAVILGLIGQRTKGPTALFWIAVIAGVGLFAIRLTSNASWWTGHLMYSLR
;
A
#
# COMPACT_ATOMS: atom_id res chain seq x y z
N MET A 1 5.21 -39.87 30.45
CA MET A 1 5.12 -38.45 30.05
C MET A 1 4.83 -38.42 28.57
N THR A 2 3.66 -37.92 28.17
CA THR A 2 3.30 -37.74 26.75
C THR A 2 3.76 -36.35 26.33
N ASP A 3 4.78 -36.27 25.47
CA ASP A 3 5.19 -35.03 24.83
C ASP A 3 4.09 -34.56 23.89
N GLN A 4 3.26 -33.62 24.35
CA GLN A 4 2.29 -32.95 23.52
C GLN A 4 3.05 -31.96 22.61
N PRO A 5 3.01 -32.09 21.27
CA PRO A 5 3.65 -31.12 20.40
C PRO A 5 3.00 -29.76 20.64
N ALA A 6 3.83 -28.76 20.96
CA ALA A 6 3.37 -27.40 21.22
C ALA A 6 2.51 -26.90 20.05
N PRO A 7 1.42 -26.16 20.30
CA PRO A 7 0.58 -25.64 19.24
C PRO A 7 1.43 -24.78 18.32
N ALA A 8 1.41 -25.09 17.01
CA ALA A 8 2.13 -24.34 16.00
C ALA A 8 1.68 -22.86 16.07
N GLN A 9 2.55 -22.01 16.59
CA GLN A 9 2.28 -20.59 16.74
C GLN A 9 2.23 -19.96 15.35
N LYS A 10 1.02 -19.69 14.84
CA LYS A 10 0.82 -18.98 13.57
C LYS A 10 1.48 -17.60 13.67
N ASP A 11 2.43 -17.34 12.77
CA ASP A 11 3.08 -16.04 12.64
C ASP A 11 2.14 -15.03 11.98
N HIS A 12 1.23 -14.48 12.78
CA HIS A 12 0.30 -13.43 12.35
C HIS A 12 1.03 -12.13 11.98
N GLY A 13 2.21 -11.88 12.58
CA GLY A 13 2.99 -10.67 12.35
C GLY A 13 3.63 -10.65 10.96
N GLY A 14 4.26 -11.74 10.55
CA GLY A 14 4.81 -11.88 9.20
C GLY A 14 3.73 -11.83 8.11
N LEU A 15 2.55 -12.39 8.38
CA LEU A 15 1.40 -12.30 7.46
C LEU A 15 0.92 -10.84 7.30
N MET A 16 0.68 -10.13 8.41
CA MET A 16 0.25 -8.73 8.38
C MET A 16 1.25 -7.85 7.64
N PHE A 17 2.55 -8.02 7.86
CA PHE A 17 3.59 -7.29 7.13
C PHE A 17 3.47 -7.48 5.61
N LYS A 18 3.31 -8.74 5.14
CA LYS A 18 3.16 -9.05 3.72
C LYS A 18 1.89 -8.43 3.14
N LEU A 19 0.78 -8.47 3.87
CA LEU A 19 -0.49 -7.87 3.45
C LEU A 19 -0.40 -6.36 3.31
N LEU A 20 0.24 -5.67 4.26
CA LEU A 20 0.42 -4.22 4.20
C LEU A 20 1.33 -3.82 3.02
N CYS A 21 2.42 -4.55 2.79
CA CYS A 21 3.28 -4.36 1.62
C CYS A 21 2.49 -4.56 0.31
N ALA A 22 1.76 -5.68 0.20
CA ALA A 22 0.96 -5.99 -0.98
C ALA A 22 -0.11 -4.93 -1.23
N TYR A 23 -0.77 -4.43 -0.18
CA TYR A 23 -1.76 -3.38 -0.28
C TYR A 23 -1.19 -2.11 -0.92
N LEU A 24 -0.06 -1.59 -0.41
CA LEU A 24 0.55 -0.36 -0.96
C LEU A 24 1.00 -0.54 -2.41
N ILE A 25 1.63 -1.67 -2.73
CA ILE A 25 2.13 -1.94 -4.08
C ILE A 25 0.97 -2.11 -5.07
N LEU A 26 -0.02 -2.94 -4.74
CA LEU A 26 -1.18 -3.17 -5.61
C LEU A 26 -2.01 -1.89 -5.78
N THR A 27 -2.18 -1.09 -4.73
CA THR A 27 -2.92 0.17 -4.81
C THR A 27 -2.22 1.17 -5.73
N LEU A 28 -0.88 1.24 -5.68
CA LEU A 28 -0.11 2.05 -6.61
C LEU A 28 -0.24 1.54 -8.05
N LEU A 29 -0.04 0.24 -8.28
CA LEU A 29 -0.17 -0.35 -9.62
C LEU A 29 -1.59 -0.13 -10.17
N TRP A 30 -2.62 -0.38 -9.37
CA TRP A 30 -4.01 -0.13 -9.74
C TRP A 30 -4.23 1.33 -10.13
N ARG A 31 -3.75 2.28 -9.32
CA ARG A 31 -3.83 3.72 -9.62
C ARG A 31 -3.00 4.14 -10.84
N LEU A 32 -2.02 3.34 -11.28
CA LEU A 32 -1.21 3.59 -12.49
C LEU A 32 -1.81 2.97 -13.76
N PHE A 33 -2.58 1.89 -13.65
CA PHE A 33 -3.13 1.16 -14.80
C PHE A 33 -4.61 1.45 -15.05
N VAL A 34 -5.39 1.76 -14.01
CA VAL A 34 -6.85 1.88 -14.13
C VAL A 34 -7.28 3.35 -14.14
N PRO A 35 -7.89 3.83 -15.24
CA PRO A 35 -8.41 5.18 -15.31
C PRO A 35 -9.71 5.31 -14.49
N ALA A 36 -9.77 6.31 -13.62
CA ALA A 36 -10.97 6.64 -12.86
C ALA A 36 -12.03 7.29 -13.75
N HIS A 37 -13.26 6.79 -13.70
CA HIS A 37 -14.38 7.31 -14.52
C HIS A 37 -15.20 8.41 -13.82
N GLU A 38 -15.09 8.55 -12.49
CA GLU A 38 -15.85 9.54 -11.72
C GLU A 38 -14.93 10.30 -10.74
N TYR A 39 -15.25 11.58 -10.49
CA TYR A 39 -14.54 12.42 -9.52
C TYR A 39 -14.85 11.94 -8.09
N PRO A 40 -13.87 11.46 -7.30
CA PRO A 40 -14.12 11.16 -5.90
C PRO A 40 -14.38 12.46 -5.13
N SER A 41 -15.30 12.40 -4.17
CA SER A 41 -15.57 13.54 -3.29
C SER A 41 -14.31 13.91 -2.48
N ARG A 42 -14.18 15.19 -2.12
CA ARG A 42 -13.02 15.69 -1.38
C ARG A 42 -12.78 14.93 -0.07
N HIS A 43 -13.84 14.46 0.57
CA HIS A 43 -13.78 13.65 1.78
C HIS A 43 -13.23 12.25 1.54
N ALA A 44 -13.62 11.59 0.44
CA ALA A 44 -13.08 10.28 0.07
C ALA A 44 -11.58 10.36 -0.20
N MET A 45 -11.12 11.43 -0.86
CA MET A 45 -9.70 11.68 -1.09
C MET A 45 -8.89 11.82 0.21
N ILE A 46 -9.41 12.55 1.20
CA ILE A 46 -8.72 12.73 2.49
C ILE A 46 -8.68 11.41 3.26
N LEU A 47 -9.77 10.64 3.26
CA LEU A 47 -9.81 9.32 3.91
C LEU A 47 -8.79 8.36 3.31
N ASP A 48 -8.70 8.29 1.98
CA ASP A 48 -7.69 7.48 1.28
C ASP A 48 -6.27 7.86 1.73
N MET A 49 -5.96 9.16 1.80
CA MET A 49 -4.65 9.63 2.26
C MET A 49 -4.36 9.24 3.70
N VAL A 50 -5.35 9.35 4.58
CA VAL A 50 -5.21 8.97 5.99
C VAL A 50 -4.98 7.47 6.11
N VAL A 51 -5.68 6.65 5.33
CA VAL A 51 -5.49 5.19 5.29
C VAL A 51 -4.10 4.84 4.75
N ASP A 52 -3.70 5.40 3.61
CA ASP A 52 -2.38 5.20 3.01
C ASP A 52 -1.27 5.57 4.02
N GLY A 53 -1.43 6.70 4.73
CA GLY A 53 -0.50 7.14 5.78
C GLY A 53 -0.47 6.22 6.99
N ALA A 54 -1.63 5.77 7.48
CA ALA A 54 -1.73 4.83 8.59
C ALA A 54 -1.08 3.48 8.25
N VAL A 55 -1.22 3.01 7.01
CA VAL A 55 -0.58 1.77 6.53
C VAL A 55 0.94 1.91 6.52
N ILE A 56 1.48 3.04 6.05
CA ILE A 56 2.93 3.31 6.09
C ILE A 56 3.45 3.33 7.54
N LEU A 57 2.75 4.03 8.45
CA LEU A 57 3.12 4.06 9.87
C LEU A 57 3.09 2.64 10.50
N GLY A 58 2.06 1.85 10.17
CA GLY A 58 1.96 0.45 10.58
C GLY A 58 3.09 -0.42 10.02
N LEU A 59 3.57 -0.12 8.80
CA LEU A 59 4.72 -0.79 8.18
C LEU A 59 6.03 -0.44 8.90
N ILE A 60 6.23 0.84 9.24
CA ILE A 60 7.41 1.32 9.97
C ILE A 60 7.49 0.65 11.35
N GLY A 61 6.36 0.51 12.05
CA GLY A 61 6.28 -0.22 13.32
C GLY A 61 6.62 -1.71 13.19
N GLN A 62 6.50 -2.29 12.00
CA GLN A 62 6.77 -3.70 11.71
C GLN A 62 8.08 -3.91 10.93
N ARG A 63 8.95 -2.91 10.84
CA ARG A 63 10.20 -2.95 10.03
C ARG A 63 11.12 -4.14 10.30
N THR A 64 11.05 -4.73 11.49
CA THR A 64 11.92 -5.84 11.91
C THR A 64 11.37 -7.23 11.55
N LYS A 65 10.12 -7.33 11.08
CA LYS A 65 9.44 -8.62 10.86
C LYS A 65 9.58 -9.18 9.45
N GLY A 66 10.16 -8.43 8.51
CA GLY A 66 10.15 -8.82 7.10
C GLY A 66 11.41 -8.46 6.34
N PRO A 67 11.50 -8.88 5.07
CA PRO A 67 12.64 -8.60 4.21
C PRO A 67 12.79 -7.08 3.98
N THR A 68 13.98 -6.55 4.24
CA THR A 68 14.30 -5.12 4.11
C THR A 68 14.01 -4.57 2.72
N ALA A 69 14.24 -5.38 1.66
CA ALA A 69 13.95 -4.97 0.29
C ALA A 69 12.44 -4.73 0.06
N LEU A 70 11.58 -5.65 0.53
CA LEU A 70 10.12 -5.51 0.41
C LEU A 70 9.61 -4.31 1.20
N PHE A 71 10.17 -4.06 2.38
CA PHE A 71 9.85 -2.89 3.18
C PHE A 71 10.11 -1.59 2.39
N TRP A 72 11.32 -1.43 1.82
CA TRP A 72 11.65 -0.23 1.07
C TRP A 72 10.81 -0.07 -0.20
N ILE A 73 10.54 -1.15 -0.93
CA ILE A 73 9.66 -1.10 -2.11
C ILE A 73 8.26 -0.63 -1.70
N ALA A 74 7.69 -1.17 -0.62
CA ALA A 74 6.38 -0.77 -0.13
C ALA A 74 6.36 0.69 0.36
N VAL A 75 7.40 1.14 1.06
CA VAL A 75 7.54 2.54 1.49
C VAL A 75 7.62 3.48 0.29
N ILE A 76 8.46 3.16 -0.70
CA ILE A 76 8.57 3.95 -1.95
C ILE A 76 7.23 3.96 -2.68
N ALA A 77 6.52 2.82 -2.72
CA ALA A 77 5.20 2.75 -3.33
C ALA A 77 4.18 3.65 -2.62
N GLY A 78 4.15 3.61 -1.29
CA GLY A 78 3.32 4.48 -0.46
C GLY A 78 3.66 5.97 -0.67
N VAL A 79 4.95 6.33 -0.68
CA VAL A 79 5.38 7.70 -1.00
C VAL A 79 4.97 8.09 -2.43
N GLY A 80 5.04 7.16 -3.39
CA GLY A 80 4.56 7.34 -4.76
C GLY A 80 3.06 7.66 -4.82
N LEU A 81 2.24 7.01 -3.99
CA LEU A 81 0.81 7.32 -3.86
C LEU A 81 0.58 8.76 -3.40
N PHE A 82 1.37 9.26 -2.44
CA PHE A 82 1.30 10.66 -2.00
C PHE A 82 1.84 11.62 -3.05
N ALA A 83 2.92 11.27 -3.74
CA ALA A 83 3.50 12.09 -4.81
C ALA A 83 2.50 12.31 -5.96
N ILE A 84 1.78 11.25 -6.36
CA ILE A 84 0.66 11.36 -7.32
C ILE A 84 -0.37 12.37 -6.81
N ARG A 85 -0.70 12.38 -5.53
CA ARG A 85 -1.70 13.32 -5.02
C ARG A 85 -1.21 14.76 -4.90
N LEU A 86 0.09 14.98 -4.74
CA LEU A 86 0.68 16.32 -4.57
C LEU A 86 1.05 16.99 -5.90
N THR A 87 1.24 16.22 -6.98
CA THR A 87 1.70 16.74 -8.28
C THR A 87 0.59 17.36 -9.15
N SER A 88 -0.70 17.07 -8.90
CA SER A 88 -1.78 17.79 -9.59
C SER A 88 -3.12 17.76 -8.82
N ASN A 89 -3.85 18.88 -8.84
CA ASN A 89 -5.21 18.98 -8.29
C ASN A 89 -6.23 18.11 -9.06
N ALA A 90 -5.88 17.66 -10.27
CA ALA A 90 -6.62 16.67 -11.07
C ALA A 90 -6.00 15.25 -11.00
N SER A 91 -4.96 15.05 -10.18
CA SER A 91 -4.09 13.88 -10.21
C SER A 91 -4.64 12.60 -9.57
N TRP A 92 -5.95 12.45 -9.38
CA TRP A 92 -6.49 11.10 -9.20
C TRP A 92 -6.46 10.30 -10.53
N TRP A 93 -6.16 10.96 -11.65
CA TRP A 93 -5.92 10.37 -12.97
C TRP A 93 -4.46 9.96 -13.14
N THR A 94 -4.09 8.73 -12.82
CA THR A 94 -2.93 8.11 -13.47
C THR A 94 -3.36 6.86 -14.23
N GLY A 95 -4.17 7.07 -15.28
CA GLY A 95 -4.13 6.25 -16.48
C GLY A 95 -3.11 6.76 -17.50
N HIS A 96 -2.19 7.66 -17.12
CA HIS A 96 -1.32 8.38 -18.05
C HIS A 96 -0.40 7.46 -18.86
N LEU A 97 0.00 6.31 -18.33
CA LEU A 97 0.82 5.35 -19.10
C LEU A 97 0.00 4.74 -20.24
N MET A 98 -1.22 4.27 -19.96
CA MET A 98 -2.16 3.76 -20.97
C MET A 98 -2.68 4.86 -21.91
N TYR A 99 -2.90 6.07 -21.40
CA TYR A 99 -3.36 7.22 -22.18
C TYR A 99 -2.27 7.79 -23.09
N SER A 100 -0.99 7.71 -22.67
CA SER A 100 0.15 8.19 -23.45
C SER A 100 0.75 7.12 -24.38
N LEU A 101 0.41 5.84 -24.17
CA LEU A 101 0.75 4.71 -25.07
C LEU A 101 -0.31 4.47 -26.16
N ARG A 102 -1.45 5.17 -26.12
CA ARG A 102 -2.51 5.12 -27.13
C ARG A 102 -2.45 6.35 -28.03
#